data_AF-A0A953Y0M9-F1
#
_entry.id   AF-A0A953Y0M9-F1
#
_cell.length_a   1.000
_cell.length_b   1.000
_cell.length_c   1.000
_cell.angle_alpha   90.00
_cell.angle_beta   90.00
_cell.angle_gamma   90.00
#
_symmetry.space_group_name_H-M   'P 1'
#
loop_
_entity.id
_entity.type
_entity.pdbx_description
1 polymer ?
#
loop_
_entity_poly.entity_id
_entity_poly.type
_entity_poly.pdbx_seq_one_letter_code
_entity_poly.pdbx_strand_id
1 'polypeptide(L)' 'MSEAHDEQPDYPGEWEMVEDTGAGIRQFRQRVHGGWLVLVSIEETSSTVFLPDPTHAWNPPIKQTRKRSDFF' A
#
# COMPACT_ATOMS: atom_id res chain seq x y z
N MET A 1 -22.15 -6.22 19.38
CA MET A 1 -21.41 -6.81 18.26
C MET A 1 -20.60 -5.69 17.65
N SER A 2 -19.29 -5.73 17.84
CA SER A 2 -18.36 -4.66 17.47
C SER A 2 -18.30 -4.55 15.95
N GLU A 3 -18.65 -3.38 15.41
CA GLU A 3 -18.46 -3.05 14.01
C GLU A 3 -16.97 -3.13 13.71
N ALA A 4 -16.55 -4.13 12.92
CA ALA A 4 -15.22 -4.15 12.35
C ALA A 4 -15.18 -3.02 11.31
N HIS A 5 -14.85 -1.82 11.78
CA HIS A 5 -14.28 -0.77 10.94
C HIS A 5 -13.17 -1.45 10.13
N ASP A 6 -13.33 -1.48 8.80
CA ASP A 6 -12.20 -1.67 7.91
C ASP A 6 -11.28 -0.46 8.16
N GLU A 7 -10.39 -0.60 9.15
CA GLU A 7 -9.30 0.34 9.40
C GLU A 7 -8.39 0.26 8.19
N GLN A 8 -8.75 0.96 7.12
CA GLN A 8 -7.85 1.15 6.00
C GLN A 8 -6.64 1.90 6.57
N PRO A 9 -5.44 1.31 6.55
CA PRO A 9 -4.29 1.94 7.17
C PRO A 9 -4.08 3.31 6.54
N ASP A 10 -3.91 4.34 7.38
CA ASP A 10 -3.51 5.64 6.89
C ASP A 10 -2.10 5.50 6.32
N TYR A 11 -1.96 5.66 5.01
CA TYR A 11 -0.68 5.58 4.32
C TYR A 11 -0.20 7.01 4.12
N PRO A 12 0.75 7.50 4.93
CA PRO A 12 1.09 8.93 4.99
C PRO A 12 1.67 9.48 3.67
N GLY A 13 1.88 8.64 2.66
CA GLY A 13 2.40 9.06 1.36
C GLY A 13 3.85 9.56 1.42
N GLU A 14 4.53 9.38 2.55
CA GLU A 14 5.91 9.82 2.74
C GLU A 14 6.89 8.78 2.16
N TRP A 15 7.92 9.29 1.49
CA TRP A 15 9.04 8.49 1.02
C TRP A 15 10.08 8.37 2.14
N GLU A 16 10.47 7.14 2.47
CA GLU A 16 11.56 6.84 3.37
C GLU A 16 12.78 6.38 2.58
N MET A 17 13.97 6.86 2.95
CA MET A 17 15.24 6.40 2.40
C MET A 17 15.63 5.09 3.08
N VAL A 18 15.84 4.04 2.29
CA VAL A 18 16.17 2.70 2.77
C VAL A 18 17.68 2.49 2.80
N GLU A 19 18.37 2.96 1.76
CA GLU A 19 19.80 2.76 1.60
C GLU A 19 20.41 3.94 0.83
N ASP A 20 21.55 4.40 1.30
CA ASP A 20 22.44 5.34 0.61
C ASP A 20 23.82 4.69 0.51
N THR A 21 24.01 3.89 -0.54
CA THR A 21 25.30 3.29 -0.82
C THR A 21 26.12 4.38 -1.52
N GLY A 22 27.14 4.92 -0.83
CA GLY A 22 27.91 6.12 -1.19
C GLY A 22 28.57 6.19 -2.58
N ALA A 23 28.27 5.26 -3.48
CA ALA A 23 28.50 5.30 -4.93
C ALA A 23 27.38 6.01 -5.72
N GLY A 24 26.60 6.90 -5.11
CA GLY A 24 25.52 7.63 -5.78
C GLY A 24 24.25 6.80 -6.04
N ILE A 25 24.12 5.67 -5.36
CA ILE A 25 22.93 4.81 -5.39
C ILE A 25 22.07 5.15 -4.18
N ARG A 26 20.85 5.61 -4.42
CA ARG A 26 19.87 5.90 -3.38
C ARG A 26 18.63 5.06 -3.59
N GLN A 27 18.21 4.38 -2.54
CA GLN A 27 16.96 3.64 -2.54
C GLN A 27 15.96 4.31 -1.61
N PHE A 28 14.75 4.51 -2.13
CA PHE A 28 13.61 5.03 -1.38
C PHE A 28 12.47 4.03 -1.46
N ARG A 29 11.58 4.03 -0.48
CA ARG A 29 10.30 3.34 -0.55
C ARG A 29 9.18 4.20 0.01
N GLN A 30 7.95 3.94 -0.41
CA GLN A 30 6.75 4.60 0.08
C GLN A 30 5.70 3.53 0.34
N ARG A 31 5.07 3.56 1.52
CA ARG A 31 3.95 2.65 1.81
C ARG A 31 2.74 3.09 1.01
N VAL A 32 2.15 2.16 0.27
CA VAL A 32 0.95 2.38 -0.54
C VAL A 32 -0.07 1.27 -0.29
N HIS A 33 -1.31 1.47 -0.74
CA HIS A 33 -2.32 0.44 -0.63
C HIS A 33 -1.87 -0.84 -1.33
N GLY A 34 -1.85 -1.93 -0.57
CA GLY A 34 -1.49 -3.25 -1.07
C GLY A 34 0.00 -3.50 -1.29
N GLY A 35 0.90 -2.60 -0.90
CA GLY A 35 2.32 -2.86 -1.11
C GLY A 35 3.25 -1.71 -0.77
N TRP A 36 4.33 -1.67 -1.53
CA TRP A 36 5.37 -0.66 -1.46
C TRP A 36 5.66 -0.17 -2.87
N LEU A 37 5.81 1.13 -3.00
CA LEU A 37 6.45 1.71 -4.17
C LEU A 37 7.92 1.88 -3.82
N VAL A 38 8.82 1.27 -4.59
CA VAL A 38 10.27 1.36 -4.37
C VAL A 38 10.89 2.14 -5.52
N LEU A 39 11.69 3.14 -5.19
CA LEU A 39 12.43 3.94 -6.15
C LEU A 39 13.92 3.71 -5.95
N VAL A 40 14.61 3.38 -7.02
CA VAL A 40 16.08 3.30 -7.06
C VAL A 40 16.58 4.43 -7.95
N SER A 41 17.44 5.27 -7.42
CA SER A 41 18.09 6.36 -8.12
C SER A 41 19.59 6.07 -8.23
N ILE A 42 20.12 6.12 -9.43
CA ILE A 42 21.55 6.01 -9.72
C ILE A 42 21.93 7.26 -10.52
N GLU A 43 22.69 8.16 -9.90
CA GLU A 43 23.06 9.46 -10.48
C GLU A 43 21.82 10.22 -11.03
N GLU A 44 21.74 10.43 -12.35
CA GLU A 44 20.64 11.14 -13.03
C GLU A 44 19.49 10.23 -13.47
N THR A 45 19.61 8.91 -13.25
CA THR A 45 18.59 7.93 -13.62
C THR A 45 17.79 7.48 -12.42
N SER A 46 16.48 7.31 -12.60
CA SER A 46 15.60 6.74 -11.58
C SER A 46 14.68 5.70 -12.18
N SER A 47 14.38 4.67 -11.40
CA SER A 47 13.41 3.63 -11.74
C SER A 47 12.53 3.34 -10.54
N THR A 48 11.26 3.08 -10.82
CA THR A 48 10.25 2.83 -9.79
C THR A 48 9.60 1.47 -10.05
N VAL A 49 9.52 0.65 -9.00
CA VAL A 49 8.90 -0.68 -9.03
C VAL A 49 7.85 -0.80 -7.93
N PHE A 50 6.74 -1.44 -8.26
CA PHE A 50 5.72 -1.79 -7.27
C PHE A 50 6.00 -3.19 -6.70
N LEU A 51 6.14 -3.27 -5.37
CA LEU A 51 6.29 -4.52 -4.64
C LEU A 51 4.98 -4.83 -3.90
N PRO A 52 4.19 -5.83 -4.35
CA PRO A 52 2.95 -6.18 -3.70
C PRO A 52 3.21 -6.79 -2.31
N ASP A 53 2.38 -6.42 -1.34
CA ASP A 53 2.33 -7.05 -0.03
C ASP A 53 1.63 -8.42 -0.18
N PRO A 54 2.31 -9.53 0.13
CA PRO A 54 1.75 -10.87 -0.03
C PRO A 54 0.56 -11.15 0.91
N THR A 55 0.41 -10.36 1.97
CA THR A 55 -0.70 -10.48 2.93
C THR A 55 -1.89 -9.60 2.57
N HIS A 56 -1.77 -8.74 1.57
CA HIS A 56 -2.85 -7.84 1.19
C HIS A 56 -3.95 -8.56 0.40
N ALA A 57 -5.19 -8.45 0.87
CA ALA A 57 -6.35 -8.98 0.19
C ALA A 57 -6.75 -8.06 -0.98
N TRP A 58 -6.22 -8.33 -2.18
CA TRP A 58 -6.48 -7.56 -3.40
C TRP A 58 -7.92 -7.62 -3.93
N ASN A 59 -8.71 -8.56 -3.45
CA ASN A 59 -10.12 -8.72 -3.81
C ASN A 59 -10.92 -9.17 -2.58
N PRO A 60 -11.11 -8.27 -1.59
CA PRO A 60 -11.90 -8.63 -0.43
C PRO A 60 -13.34 -8.90 -0.89
N PRO A 61 -14.00 -9.93 -0.36
CA PRO A 61 -15.38 -10.22 -0.73
C PRO A 61 -16.25 -9.00 -0.44
N ILE A 62 -16.92 -8.48 -1.47
CA ILE A 62 -17.87 -7.38 -1.34
C ILE A 62 -18.97 -7.85 -0.38
N LYS A 63 -19.02 -7.26 0.82
CA LYS A 63 -20.07 -7.55 1.81
C LYS A 63 -21.41 -7.10 1.21
N GLN A 64 -22.18 -8.03 0.65
CA GLN A 64 -23.56 -7.76 0.27
C GLN A 64 -24.39 -7.58 1.53
N THR A 65 -24.60 -6.33 1.94
CA THR A 65 -25.64 -6.00 2.90
C THR A 65 -26.98 -6.25 2.24
N ARG A 66 -27.51 -7.47 2.37
CA ARG A 66 -28.92 -7.73 2.13
C ARG A 66 -29.68 -6.88 3.15
N LYS A 67 -30.12 -5.68 2.75
CA LYS A 67 -31.23 -5.01 3.42
C LYS A 67 -32.40 -5.99 3.33
N ARG A 68 -32.70 -6.69 4.42
CA ARG A 68 -33.99 -7.37 4.59
C ARG A 68 -35.02 -6.25 4.53
N SER A 69 -35.64 -6.07 3.37
CA SER A 69 -36.86 -5.30 3.25
C SER A 69 -37.95 -6.14 3.90
N ASP A 70 -38.11 -5.99 5.21
CA ASP A 70 -39.31 -6.45 5.91
C ASP A 70 -40.46 -5.51 5.48
N PHE A 71 -40.97 -5.75 4.28
CA PHE A 71 -42.31 -5.36 3.87
C PHE A 71 -43.15 -6.62 3.96
N PHE A 72 -43.91 -6.76 5.05
CA PHE A 72 -45.32 -7.20 5.10
C PHE A 72 -45.80 -7.13 6.56
#